data_AF-A0A1Y2FD05-F1
#
_entry.id   AF-A0A1Y2FD05-F1
#
_cell.length_a   1.000
_cell.length_b   1.000
_cell.length_c   1.000
_cell.angle_alpha   90.00
_cell.angle_beta   90.00
_cell.angle_gamma   90.00
#
_symmetry.space_group_name_H-M   'P 1'
#
loop_
_entity.id
_entity.type
_entity.pdbx_description
1 polymer ?
#
loop_
_entity_poly.entity_id
_entity_poly.type
_entity_poly.pdbx_seq_one_letter_code
_entity_poly.pdbx_strand_id
1 'polypeptide(L)'
;MQQQPDQEAGHMDRLTQAANSIDELVQIMYSTLSYLTRKASFKQVNDHMPITQSIPNAEDPEVFAANQRELVSDFLRKAKQLEYLITSLPTSSATTEQEDEAEFEELEKEMQSVNREYEEALKVAEGLHAEIQSSLREALDARTIPPPSS
;
A
#
# COMPACT_ATOMS: atom_id res chain seq x y z
N MET A 1 8.29 -21.43 -13.04
CA MET A 1 7.01 -20.80 -12.69
C MET A 1 7.14 -20.18 -11.31
N GLN A 2 7.97 -19.14 -11.17
CA GLN A 2 8.12 -18.40 -9.92
C GLN A 2 6.98 -17.39 -9.87
N GLN A 3 6.10 -17.51 -8.88
CA GLN A 3 5.01 -16.58 -8.65
C GLN A 3 5.61 -15.23 -8.23
N GLN A 4 5.35 -14.18 -9.01
CA GLN A 4 5.54 -12.78 -8.60
C GLN A 4 4.43 -12.44 -7.60
N PRO A 5 4.74 -12.03 -6.36
CA PRO A 5 3.75 -11.47 -5.44
C PRO A 5 3.65 -9.95 -5.63
N ASP A 6 3.46 -9.48 -6.88
CA ASP A 6 3.32 -8.06 -7.22
C ASP A 6 1.86 -7.62 -7.45
N GLN A 7 0.88 -8.45 -7.08
CA GLN A 7 -0.52 -8.22 -7.41
C GLN A 7 -1.41 -8.38 -6.17
N GLU A 8 -1.26 -7.49 -5.18
CA GLU A 8 -2.31 -7.22 -4.18
C GLU A 8 -2.04 -5.97 -3.31
N ALA A 9 -0.86 -5.34 -3.41
CA ALA A 9 -0.58 -4.03 -2.82
C ALA A 9 -1.18 -2.84 -3.60
N GLY A 10 -2.08 -3.10 -4.56
CA GLY A 10 -2.97 -2.12 -5.18
C GLY A 10 -4.11 -1.68 -4.24
N HIS A 11 -3.79 -1.47 -2.97
CA HIS A 11 -4.74 -1.22 -1.88
C HIS A 11 -4.65 0.26 -1.45
N MET A 12 -5.34 1.11 -2.21
CA MET A 12 -5.51 2.56 -2.03
C MET A 12 -4.26 3.41 -2.27
N ASP A 13 -4.42 4.51 -3.01
CA ASP A 13 -3.36 5.50 -3.23
C ASP A 13 -2.87 6.10 -1.89
N ARG A 14 -1.55 6.33 -1.76
CA ARG A 14 -0.92 6.77 -0.49
C ARG A 14 -1.43 8.13 -0.04
N LEU A 15 -1.78 9.02 -0.96
CA LEU A 15 -2.42 10.29 -0.63
C LEU A 15 -3.80 10.06 -0.03
N THR A 16 -4.58 9.15 -0.61
CA THR A 16 -5.88 8.74 -0.06
C THR A 16 -5.72 8.08 1.33
N GLN A 17 -4.68 7.27 1.55
CA GLN A 17 -4.38 6.69 2.86
C GLN A 17 -4.01 7.74 3.91
N ALA A 18 -3.23 8.74 3.53
CA ALA A 18 -2.86 9.86 4.40
C ALA A 18 -4.09 10.70 4.77
N ALA A 19 -4.95 11.01 3.80
CA ALA A 19 -6.20 11.73 4.03
C ALA A 19 -7.11 10.99 5.04
N ASN A 20 -7.34 9.69 4.83
CA ASN A 20 -8.15 8.89 5.76
C ASN A 20 -7.51 8.81 7.16
N SER A 21 -6.19 8.77 7.26
CA SER A 21 -5.48 8.76 8.54
C SER A 21 -5.67 10.06 9.32
N ILE A 22 -5.78 11.20 8.63
CA ILE A 22 -6.11 12.49 9.26
C ILE A 22 -7.54 12.48 9.80
N ASP A 23 -8.50 11.98 9.02
CA ASP A 23 -9.90 11.89 9.45
C ASP A 23 -10.06 10.99 10.68
N GLU A 24 -9.38 9.84 10.69
CA GLU A 24 -9.33 8.95 11.87
C GLU A 24 -8.75 9.65 13.10
N LEU A 25 -7.68 10.42 12.94
CA LEU A 25 -7.03 11.14 14.04
C LEU A 25 -7.95 12.20 14.64
N VAL A 26 -8.67 12.95 13.79
CA VAL A 26 -9.67 13.93 14.23
C VAL A 26 -10.82 13.25 14.96
N GLN A 27 -11.29 12.10 14.46
CA GLN A 27 -12.34 11.32 15.12
C GLN A 27 -11.91 10.81 16.50
N ILE A 28 -10.68 10.30 16.62
CA ILE A 28 -10.11 9.86 17.91
C ILE A 28 -10.01 11.04 18.87
N MET A 29 -9.58 12.21 18.40
CA MET A 29 -9.49 13.42 19.20
C MET A 29 -10.86 13.85 19.74
N TYR A 30 -11.88 13.88 18.89
CA TYR A 30 -13.25 14.20 19.31
C TYR A 30 -13.78 13.20 20.34
N SER A 31 -13.63 11.90 20.09
CA SER A 31 -14.04 10.84 21.02
C SER A 31 -13.32 10.93 22.36
N THR A 32 -12.02 11.25 22.34
CA THR A 32 -11.19 11.43 23.54
C THR A 32 -11.67 12.63 24.35
N LEU A 33 -11.90 13.79 23.72
CA LEU A 33 -12.42 14.98 24.39
C LEU A 33 -13.82 14.74 24.97
N SER A 34 -14.68 14.06 24.21
CA SER A 34 -16.03 13.68 24.64
C SER A 34 -16.00 12.74 25.84
N TYR A 35 -15.12 11.73 25.81
CA TYR A 35 -14.90 10.79 26.91
C TYR A 35 -14.39 11.50 28.17
N LEU A 36 -13.31 12.30 28.06
CA LEU A 36 -12.75 13.05 29.19
C LEU A 36 -13.78 14.00 29.81
N THR A 37 -14.58 14.69 28.99
CA THR A 37 -15.58 15.65 29.48
C THR A 37 -16.75 14.97 30.17
N ARG A 38 -17.18 13.79 29.70
CA ARG A 38 -18.35 13.08 30.24
C ARG A 38 -18.03 12.16 31.41
N LYS A 39 -16.79 11.67 31.51
CA LYS A 39 -16.38 10.65 32.48
C LYS A 39 -15.48 11.16 33.60
N ALA A 40 -14.97 12.39 33.50
CA ALA A 40 -14.19 13.00 34.59
C ALA A 40 -15.04 13.14 35.85
N SER A 41 -14.58 12.57 36.96
CA SER A 41 -15.20 12.74 38.28
C SER A 41 -14.68 13.99 38.99
N PHE A 42 -15.40 14.45 40.01
CA PHE A 42 -14.93 15.55 40.85
C PHE A 42 -13.76 15.09 41.73
N LYS A 43 -12.68 15.87 41.74
CA LYS A 43 -11.56 15.67 42.66
C LYS A 43 -11.80 16.49 43.92
N GLN A 44 -11.82 15.84 45.09
CA GLN A 44 -11.92 16.54 46.37
C GLN A 44 -10.61 17.33 46.59
N VAL A 45 -10.72 18.65 46.76
CA VAL A 45 -9.58 19.55 46.98
C VAL A 45 -9.32 19.79 48.47
N ASN A 46 -10.33 19.57 49.32
CA ASN A 46 -10.26 19.76 50.77
C ASN A 46 -10.88 18.57 51.50
N ASP A 47 -10.11 17.91 52.36
CA ASP A 47 -10.51 16.72 53.13
C ASP A 47 -11.70 16.97 54.08
N HIS A 48 -11.93 18.22 54.48
CA HIS A 48 -13.02 18.58 55.40
C HIS A 48 -14.37 18.82 54.70
N MET A 49 -14.41 18.86 53.37
CA MET A 49 -15.65 19.10 52.62
C MET A 49 -15.96 17.91 51.70
N PRO A 50 -16.90 17.03 52.07
CA PRO A 50 -17.23 15.88 51.25
C PRO A 50 -17.89 16.32 49.94
N ILE A 51 -17.62 15.59 48.86
CA ILE A 51 -18.26 15.81 47.56
C ILE A 51 -19.76 15.53 47.69
N THR A 52 -20.60 16.55 47.55
CA THR A 52 -22.07 16.45 47.71
C THR A 52 -22.79 16.16 46.39
N GLN A 53 -22.09 16.21 45.25
CA GLN A 53 -22.63 15.93 43.92
C GLN A 53 -21.76 14.92 43.20
N SER A 54 -22.38 13.87 42.67
CA SER A 54 -21.71 12.89 41.82
C SER A 54 -22.14 13.11 40.37
N ILE A 55 -21.20 12.99 39.43
CA ILE A 55 -21.52 12.99 38.00
C ILE A 55 -22.11 11.62 37.65
N PRO A 56 -23.32 11.56 37.06
CA PRO A 56 -23.89 10.29 36.64
C PRO A 56 -22.97 9.60 35.62
N ASN A 57 -22.58 8.36 35.91
CA ASN A 57 -21.64 7.54 35.12
C ASN A 57 -20.16 7.94 35.17
N ALA A 58 -19.74 8.71 36.18
CA ALA A 58 -18.32 8.91 36.47
C ALA A 58 -17.60 7.56 36.66
N GLU A 59 -16.40 7.44 36.11
CA GLU A 59 -15.57 6.25 36.26
C GLU A 59 -14.68 6.37 37.49
N ASP A 60 -14.31 5.22 38.04
CA ASP A 60 -13.32 5.17 39.13
C ASP A 60 -12.02 5.84 38.68
N PRO A 61 -11.37 6.67 39.52
CA PRO A 61 -10.18 7.43 39.12
C PRO A 61 -9.04 6.56 38.57
N GLU A 62 -8.91 5.33 39.06
CA GLU A 62 -7.90 4.38 38.59
C GLU A 62 -8.20 3.85 37.18
N VAL A 63 -9.47 3.50 36.93
CA VAL A 63 -9.94 3.05 35.61
C VAL A 63 -9.87 4.19 34.60
N PHE A 64 -10.30 5.40 34.99
CA PHE A 64 -10.22 6.61 34.16
C PHE A 64 -8.77 6.94 33.79
N ALA A 65 -7.83 6.84 34.74
CA ALA A 65 -6.41 7.07 34.49
C ALA A 65 -5.77 5.99 33.60
N ALA A 66 -6.23 4.73 33.69
CA ALA A 66 -5.80 3.66 32.79
C ALA A 66 -6.28 3.93 31.35
N ASN A 67 -7.58 4.21 31.18
CA ASN A 67 -8.20 4.51 29.89
C ASN A 67 -7.59 5.77 29.24
N GLN A 68 -7.27 6.79 30.03
CA GLN A 68 -6.58 7.99 29.53
C GLN A 68 -5.20 7.65 28.93
N ARG A 69 -4.43 6.76 29.57
CA ARG A 69 -3.12 6.35 29.05
C ARG A 69 -3.25 5.55 27.75
N GLU A 70 -4.26 4.69 27.66
CA GLU A 70 -4.56 3.93 26.43
C GLU A 70 -4.90 4.87 25.28
N LEU A 71 -5.82 5.82 25.50
CA LEU A 71 -6.23 6.81 24.49
C LEU A 71 -5.03 7.66 24.00
N VAL A 72 -4.15 8.08 24.92
CA VAL A 72 -2.93 8.82 24.55
C VAL A 72 -1.96 7.93 23.76
N SER A 73 -1.82 6.67 24.13
CA SER A 73 -0.97 5.72 23.40
C SER A 73 -1.46 5.50 21.97
N ASP A 74 -2.77 5.33 21.80
CA ASP A 74 -3.39 5.14 20.49
C ASP A 74 -3.29 6.39 19.63
N PHE A 75 -3.52 7.57 20.21
CA PHE A 75 -3.32 8.84 19.53
C PHE A 75 -1.88 9.02 19.03
N LEU A 76 -0.89 8.75 19.89
CA LEU A 76 0.53 8.83 19.52
C LEU A 76 0.89 7.83 18.42
N ARG A 77 0.35 6.61 18.49
CA ARG A 77 0.56 5.59 17.45
C ARG A 77 0.03 6.06 16.10
N LYS A 78 -1.18 6.60 16.07
CA LYS A 78 -1.82 7.13 14.86
C LYS A 78 -1.07 8.35 14.30
N ALA A 79 -0.62 9.26 15.17
CA ALA A 79 0.19 10.40 14.75
C ALA A 79 1.51 9.99 14.09
N LYS A 80 2.21 8.98 14.64
CA LYS A 80 3.42 8.42 14.03
C LYS A 80 3.16 7.69 12.72
N GLN A 81 2.03 7.00 12.60
CA GLN A 81 1.61 6.38 11.34
C GLN A 81 1.39 7.44 10.26
N LEU A 82 0.76 8.56 10.61
CA LEU A 82 0.58 9.69 9.70
C LEU A 82 1.93 10.32 9.30
N GLU A 83 2.84 10.53 10.25
CA GLU A 83 4.19 11.05 9.97
C GLU A 83 4.96 10.14 9.00
N TYR A 84 4.89 8.82 9.20
CA TYR A 84 5.46 7.85 8.29
C TYR A 84 4.80 7.92 6.91
N LEU A 85 3.46 8.00 6.84
CA LEU A 85 2.73 8.10 5.58
C LEU A 85 3.15 9.35 4.80
N ILE A 86 3.23 10.51 5.46
CA ILE A 86 3.68 11.76 4.85
C ILE A 86 5.12 11.61 4.32
N THR A 87 6.02 11.02 5.09
CA THR A 87 7.41 10.77 4.66
C THR A 87 7.49 9.80 3.49
N SER A 88 6.53 8.86 3.41
CA SER A 88 6.45 7.87 2.33
C SER A 88 5.68 8.35 1.09
N LEU A 89 5.10 9.56 1.13
CA LEU A 89 4.47 10.12 -0.06
C LEU A 89 5.55 10.25 -1.15
N PRO A 90 5.24 9.86 -2.39
CA PRO A 90 6.16 10.11 -3.49
C PRO A 90 6.37 11.62 -3.56
N THR A 91 7.58 12.07 -3.24
CA THR A 91 7.99 13.43 -3.55
C THR A 91 8.00 13.48 -5.07
N SER A 92 7.16 14.32 -5.67
CA SER A 92 7.36 14.60 -7.09
C SER A 92 8.79 15.11 -7.22
N SER A 93 9.62 14.40 -7.99
CA SER A 93 10.98 14.83 -8.34
C SER A 93 10.91 16.20 -9.05
N ALA A 94 9.79 16.41 -9.75
CA ALA A 94 9.42 17.61 -10.44
C ALA A 94 8.83 18.65 -9.48
N THR A 95 9.46 19.81 -9.45
CA THR A 95 8.88 21.00 -8.81
C THR A 95 7.81 21.65 -9.67
N THR A 96 7.70 21.23 -10.94
CA THR A 96 6.83 21.81 -11.96
C THR A 96 6.25 20.73 -12.87
N GLU A 97 4.99 20.87 -13.28
CA GLU A 97 4.29 19.96 -14.22
C GLU A 97 5.07 19.69 -15.52
N GLN A 98 5.95 20.62 -15.92
CA GLN A 98 6.78 20.49 -17.12
C GLN A 98 7.92 19.46 -16.98
N GLU A 99 8.43 19.26 -15.77
CA GLU A 99 9.45 18.25 -15.49
C GLU A 99 8.81 16.86 -15.47
N ASP A 100 7.59 16.74 -14.94
CA ASP A 100 6.80 15.50 -14.98
C ASP A 100 6.52 15.08 -16.44
N GLU A 101 6.05 16.00 -17.28
CA GLU A 101 5.75 15.71 -18.70
C GLU A 101 6.99 15.22 -19.45
N ALA A 102 8.15 15.83 -19.21
CA ALA A 102 9.40 15.42 -19.83
C ALA A 102 9.84 14.02 -19.39
N GLU A 103 9.68 13.69 -18.11
CA GLU A 103 9.95 12.35 -17.57
C GLU A 103 9.01 11.31 -18.19
N PHE A 104 7.72 11.63 -18.32
CA PHE A 104 6.74 10.76 -19.00
C PHE A 104 7.09 10.53 -20.47
N GLU A 105 7.47 11.57 -21.21
CA GLU A 105 7.89 11.43 -22.60
C GLU A 105 9.15 10.57 -22.76
N GLU A 106 10.10 10.68 -21.85
CA GLU A 106 11.31 9.85 -21.85
C GLU A 106 10.96 8.38 -21.58
N LEU A 107 10.13 8.13 -20.57
CA LEU A 107 9.68 6.79 -20.21
C LEU A 107 8.88 6.13 -21.35
N GLU A 108 8.05 6.91 -22.06
CA GLU A 108 7.33 6.41 -23.24
C GLU A 108 8.29 6.00 -24.36
N LYS A 109 9.31 6.82 -24.65
CA LYS A 109 10.35 6.50 -25.65
C LYS A 109 11.12 5.24 -25.28
N GLU A 110 11.48 5.09 -24.00
CA GLU A 110 12.13 3.88 -23.50
C GLU A 110 11.23 2.65 -23.69
N MET A 111 9.96 2.74 -23.29
CA MET A 111 8.99 1.66 -23.44
C MET A 111 8.80 1.24 -24.90
N GLN A 112 8.75 2.21 -25.83
CA GLN A 112 8.68 1.93 -27.26
C GLN A 112 9.94 1.23 -27.77
N SER A 113 11.14 1.63 -27.32
CA SER A 113 12.39 0.97 -27.72
C SER A 113 12.45 -0.47 -27.20
N VAL A 114 12.15 -0.67 -25.92
CA VAL A 114 12.15 -2.00 -25.29
C VAL A 114 11.12 -2.91 -25.97
N ASN A 115 9.93 -2.41 -26.28
CA ASN A 115 8.92 -3.19 -26.99
C ASN A 115 9.38 -3.58 -28.40
N ARG A 116 10.06 -2.69 -29.13
CA ARG A 116 10.61 -3.02 -30.46
C ARG A 116 11.68 -4.12 -30.35
N GLU A 117 12.60 -4.00 -29.41
CA GLU A 117 13.62 -5.02 -29.16
C GLU A 117 12.99 -6.37 -28.78
N TYR A 118 11.93 -6.34 -27.96
CA TYR A 118 11.16 -7.52 -27.61
C TYR A 118 10.49 -8.16 -28.85
N GLU A 119 9.87 -7.37 -29.72
CA GLU A 119 9.27 -7.88 -30.97
C GLU A 119 10.30 -8.47 -31.93
N GLU A 120 11.48 -7.85 -32.04
CA GLU A 120 12.57 -8.35 -32.87
C GLU A 120 13.10 -9.69 -32.34
N ALA A 121 13.34 -9.78 -31.02
CA ALA A 121 13.75 -11.02 -30.39
C ALA A 121 12.70 -12.14 -30.56
N LEU A 122 11.41 -11.78 -30.46
CA LEU A 122 10.32 -12.72 -30.67
C LEU A 122 10.31 -13.26 -32.10
N LYS A 123 10.46 -12.40 -33.11
CA LYS A 123 10.53 -12.82 -34.52
C LYS A 123 11.69 -13.77 -34.79
N VAL A 124 12.86 -13.51 -34.21
CA VAL A 124 14.04 -14.38 -34.34
C VAL A 124 13.76 -15.74 -33.70
N ALA A 125 13.15 -15.77 -32.51
CA ALA A 125 12.79 -17.01 -31.83
C ALA A 125 11.76 -17.83 -32.62
N GLU A 126 10.72 -17.18 -33.18
CA GLU A 126 9.73 -17.83 -34.05
C GLU A 126 10.35 -18.39 -35.33
N GLY A 127 11.27 -17.65 -35.95
CA GLY A 127 12.00 -18.09 -37.14
C GLY A 127 12.85 -19.34 -36.87
N LEU A 128 13.63 -19.32 -35.79
CA LEU A 128 14.45 -20.47 -35.38
C LEU A 128 13.59 -21.69 -35.03
N HIS A 129 12.46 -21.46 -34.35
CA HIS A 129 11.51 -22.53 -34.02
C HIS A 129 10.94 -23.18 -35.29
N ALA A 130 10.57 -22.38 -36.29
CA ALA A 130 10.09 -22.87 -37.58
C ALA A 130 11.17 -23.67 -38.34
N GLU A 131 12.42 -23.20 -38.33
CA GLU A 131 13.56 -23.90 -38.93
C GLU A 131 13.80 -25.26 -38.28
N ILE A 132 13.89 -25.31 -36.94
CA ILE A 132 14.03 -26.56 -36.18
C ILE A 132 12.88 -27.52 -36.51
N GLN A 133 11.64 -27.03 -36.53
CA GLN A 133 10.47 -27.84 -36.84
C GLN A 133 10.55 -28.44 -38.27
N SER A 134 11.04 -27.66 -39.24
CA SER A 134 11.24 -28.13 -40.62
C SER A 134 12.31 -29.21 -40.70
N SER A 135 13.49 -29.00 -40.10
CA SER A 135 14.56 -29.99 -40.10
C SER A 135 14.17 -31.29 -39.39
N LEU A 136 13.42 -31.20 -38.28
CA LEU A 136 12.90 -32.38 -37.57
C LEU A 136 11.91 -33.17 -38.43
N ARG A 137 11.05 -32.47 -39.18
CA ARG A 137 10.09 -33.09 -40.09
C ARG A 137 10.79 -33.80 -41.25
N GLU A 138 11.77 -33.14 -41.86
CA GLU A 138 12.59 -33.72 -42.93
C GLU A 138 13.39 -34.95 -42.45
N ALA A 139 13.99 -34.89 -41.25
CA ALA A 139 14.70 -36.02 -40.65
C ALA A 139 13.77 -37.20 -40.31
N LEU A 140 12.52 -36.92 -39.91
CA LEU A 140 11.51 -37.95 -39.69
C LEU A 140 11.09 -38.59 -41.02
N ASP A 141 10.82 -37.80 -42.05
CA ASP A 141 10.40 -38.28 -43.38
C ASP A 141 11.50 -39.13 -44.04
N ALA A 142 12.76 -38.72 -43.93
CA ALA A 142 13.93 -39.48 -44.41
C ALA A 142 14.12 -40.84 -43.69
N ARG A 143 13.59 -40.98 -42.47
CA ARG A 143 13.60 -42.26 -41.73
C ARG A 143 12.44 -43.18 -42.15
N THR A 144 11.46 -42.68 -42.90
CA THR A 144 10.33 -43.46 -43.44
C THR A 144 10.64 -44.02 -44.83
N ILE A 145 11.77 -44.73 -45.00
CA ILE A 145 12.00 -45.50 -46.22
C ILE A 145 11.06 -46.72 -46.18
N PRO A 146 10.12 -46.90 -47.12
CA PRO A 146 9.17 -48.01 -47.11
C PRO A 146 9.87 -49.37 -47.34
N PRO A 147 9.33 -50.48 -46.81
CA PRO A 147 9.94 -51.80 -47.00
C PRO A 147 9.96 -52.17 -48.49
N PRO A 148 10.99 -52.90 -48.97
CA PRO A 148 11.09 -53.28 -50.37
C PRO A 148 9.91 -54.18 -50.76
N SER A 149 9.15 -53.75 -51.76
CA SER A 149 8.07 -54.51 -52.38
C SER A 149 8.63 -55.73 -53.12
N SER A 150 8.27 -56.94 -52.67
CA SER A 150 8.39 -58.20 -53.41
C SER A 150 7.01 -58.74 -53.74
#